data_AF-A0A7S2C0E8-F1
#
_entry.id   AF-A0A7S2C0E8-F1
#
_cell.length_a   1.000
_cell.length_b   1.000
_cell.length_c   1.000
_cell.angle_alpha   90.00
_cell.angle_beta   90.00
_cell.angle_gamma   90.00
#
_symmetry.space_group_name_H-M   'P 1'
#
loop_
_entity.id
_entity.type
_entity.pdbx_description
1 polymer ?
#
loop_
_entity_poly.entity_id
_entity_poly.type
_entity_poly.pdbx_seq_one_letter_code
_entity_poly.pdbx_strand_id
1 'polypeptide(L)'
;LGKFYAAMLGLGGKDGLYASKISGVTGTVRRKMHQVFMARWEYFHSPLMTAAYMLDPQYIRREFTAEEEGELREIMKKLARAHPTFTHENMIEQYGLARTEMFCETGEFVEDGAAWRAATTLNPVTWAQIYLYKWKDLQWVAKRLGGLSASASPCEHSWSIEGWIHSARRNRMQQSRVEHMVRFHSNLVLEKAAKEWEDNAFLWEDEMAISDPAE
;
A
#
# COMPACT_ATOMS: atom_id res chain seq x y z
N LEU A 1 0.46 -3.23 -0.35
CA LEU A 1 1.32 -3.57 -1.50
C LEU A 1 2.82 -3.56 -1.18
N GLY A 2 3.34 -2.52 -0.49
CA GLY A 2 4.77 -2.38 -0.19
C GLY A 2 5.42 -3.56 0.55
N LYS A 3 4.84 -4.01 1.67
CA LYS A 3 5.31 -5.22 2.40
C LYS A 3 5.38 -6.49 1.54
N PHE A 4 4.43 -6.67 0.61
CA PHE A 4 4.45 -7.82 -0.31
C PHE A 4 5.66 -7.73 -1.25
N TYR A 5 5.90 -6.54 -1.81
CA TYR A 5 7.06 -6.28 -2.66
C TYR A 5 8.38 -6.52 -1.91
N ALA A 6 8.47 -6.06 -0.65
CA ALA A 6 9.62 -6.31 0.22
C ALA A 6 9.90 -7.81 0.46
N ALA A 7 8.84 -8.60 0.72
CA ALA A 7 8.97 -10.04 0.91
C ALA A 7 9.48 -10.73 -0.36
N MET A 8 9.00 -10.30 -1.53
CA MET A 8 9.46 -10.84 -2.81
C MET A 8 10.92 -10.49 -3.10
N LEU A 9 11.37 -9.27 -2.79
CA LEU A 9 12.79 -8.91 -2.85
C LEU A 9 13.64 -9.85 -1.98
N GLY A 10 13.16 -10.18 -0.77
CA GLY A 10 13.83 -11.12 0.13
C GLY A 10 13.83 -12.59 -0.37
N LEU A 11 12.86 -13.00 -1.19
CA LEU A 11 12.80 -14.37 -1.70
C LEU A 11 13.73 -14.61 -2.89
N GLY A 12 13.91 -13.66 -3.80
CA GLY A 12 14.73 -13.91 -4.99
C GLY A 12 15.31 -12.69 -5.70
N GLY A 13 15.32 -11.51 -5.07
CA GLY A 13 16.08 -10.35 -5.54
C GLY A 13 17.60 -10.58 -5.51
N LYS A 14 18.39 -9.51 -5.70
CA LYS A 14 19.88 -9.58 -5.78
C LYS A 14 20.52 -10.36 -4.62
N ASP A 15 19.92 -10.31 -3.42
CA ASP A 15 20.42 -10.96 -2.20
C ASP A 15 19.41 -11.94 -1.55
N GLY A 16 18.42 -12.43 -2.33
CA GLY A 16 17.31 -13.21 -1.79
C GLY A 16 17.60 -14.69 -1.48
N LEU A 17 16.65 -15.36 -0.82
CA LEU A 17 16.71 -16.78 -0.43
C LEU A 17 17.10 -17.71 -1.59
N TYR A 18 16.52 -17.54 -2.77
CA TYR A 18 16.80 -18.39 -3.93
C TYR A 18 18.17 -18.12 -4.57
N ALA A 19 18.74 -16.92 -4.37
CA ALA A 19 20.09 -16.58 -4.81
C ALA A 19 21.17 -17.17 -3.87
N SER A 20 20.87 -17.31 -2.58
CA SER A 20 21.75 -17.86 -1.53
C SER A 20 21.66 -19.39 -1.39
N LYS A 21 22.61 -20.05 -0.72
CA LYS A 21 22.60 -21.53 -0.59
C LYS A 21 21.47 -21.96 0.35
N ILE A 22 20.63 -22.90 -0.09
CA ILE A 22 19.53 -23.45 0.70
C ILE A 22 19.94 -24.85 1.16
N SER A 23 19.86 -25.11 2.47
CA SER A 23 20.18 -26.41 3.06
C SER A 23 19.29 -27.51 2.45
N GLY A 24 19.90 -28.65 2.09
CA GLY A 24 19.18 -29.79 1.49
C GLY A 24 18.80 -29.63 0.01
N VAL A 25 19.10 -28.50 -0.64
CA VAL A 25 18.80 -28.27 -2.06
C VAL A 25 20.09 -28.24 -2.89
N THR A 26 20.14 -29.06 -3.94
CA THR A 26 21.30 -29.07 -4.84
C THR A 26 21.43 -27.76 -5.62
N GLY A 27 22.66 -27.36 -5.95
CA GLY A 27 22.92 -26.09 -6.64
C GLY A 27 22.17 -25.94 -7.97
N THR A 28 21.97 -27.05 -8.69
CA THR A 28 21.23 -27.10 -9.95
C THR A 28 19.73 -26.86 -9.76
N VAL A 29 19.11 -27.53 -8.79
CA VAL A 29 17.68 -27.35 -8.47
C VAL A 29 17.43 -25.94 -7.98
N ARG A 30 18.28 -25.44 -7.09
CA ARG A 30 18.23 -24.06 -6.60
C ARG A 30 18.26 -23.04 -7.75
N ARG A 31 19.18 -23.19 -8.71
CA ARG A 31 19.28 -22.27 -9.85
C ARG A 31 18.00 -22.27 -10.68
N LYS A 32 17.39 -23.44 -10.91
CA LYS A 32 16.10 -23.54 -11.59
C LYS A 32 14.98 -22.85 -10.79
N MET A 33 14.93 -23.05 -9.47
CA MET A 33 13.98 -22.35 -8.60
C MET A 33 14.14 -20.84 -8.69
N HIS A 34 15.37 -20.34 -8.64
CA HIS A 34 15.66 -18.92 -8.80
C HIS A 34 15.23 -18.38 -10.17
N GLN A 35 15.50 -19.11 -11.25
CA GLN A 35 15.07 -18.73 -12.60
C GLN A 35 13.55 -18.65 -12.72
N VAL A 36 12.81 -19.65 -12.22
CA VAL A 36 11.34 -19.64 -12.23
C VAL A 36 10.79 -18.50 -11.39
N PHE A 37 11.42 -18.24 -10.23
CA PHE A 37 11.04 -17.10 -9.39
C PHE A 37 11.26 -15.77 -10.12
N MET A 38 12.42 -15.57 -10.74
CA MET A 38 12.75 -14.33 -11.47
C MET A 38 11.83 -14.11 -12.66
N ALA A 39 11.51 -15.18 -13.42
CA ALA A 39 10.55 -15.07 -14.52
C ALA A 39 9.15 -14.65 -14.03
N ARG A 40 8.70 -15.18 -12.88
CA ARG A 40 7.44 -14.76 -12.25
C ARG A 40 7.53 -13.34 -11.71
N TRP A 41 8.65 -12.98 -11.10
CA TRP A 41 8.89 -11.64 -10.59
C TRP A 41 8.79 -10.60 -11.70
N GLU A 42 9.50 -10.80 -12.80
CA GLU A 42 9.48 -9.90 -13.96
C GLU A 42 8.07 -9.78 -14.56
N TYR A 43 7.30 -10.87 -14.55
CA TYR A 43 5.90 -10.86 -14.99
C TYR A 43 4.96 -10.06 -14.05
N PHE A 44 5.14 -10.18 -12.73
CA PHE A 44 4.27 -9.51 -11.75
C PHE A 44 4.72 -8.11 -11.35
N HIS A 45 6.00 -7.79 -11.58
CA HIS A 45 6.57 -6.52 -11.19
C HIS A 45 5.85 -5.36 -11.89
N SER A 46 5.58 -4.32 -11.11
CA SER A 46 4.97 -3.10 -11.61
C SER A 46 5.60 -1.92 -10.88
N PRO A 47 5.86 -0.78 -11.56
CA PRO A 47 6.34 0.45 -10.91
C PRO A 47 5.46 0.91 -9.73
N LEU A 48 4.18 0.53 -9.74
CA LEU A 48 3.26 0.78 -8.64
C LEU A 48 3.66 0.05 -7.36
N MET A 49 4.19 -1.17 -7.48
CA MET A 49 4.68 -1.94 -6.34
C MET A 49 5.94 -1.31 -5.75
N THR A 50 6.87 -0.86 -6.61
CA THR A 50 8.06 -0.11 -6.19
C THR A 50 7.67 1.16 -5.45
N ALA A 51 6.79 1.98 -6.03
CA ALA A 51 6.32 3.20 -5.39
C ALA A 51 5.64 2.93 -4.03
N ALA A 52 4.82 1.89 -3.94
CA ALA A 52 4.17 1.51 -2.69
C ALA A 52 5.14 0.94 -1.65
N TYR A 53 6.24 0.32 -2.08
CA TYR A 53 7.32 -0.13 -1.22
C TYR A 53 8.15 1.05 -0.70
N MET A 54 8.49 1.99 -1.57
CA MET A 54 9.25 3.19 -1.21
C MET A 54 8.53 4.09 -0.21
N LEU A 55 7.20 4.15 -0.26
CA LEU A 55 6.39 4.92 0.70
C LEU A 55 5.85 4.09 1.86
N ASP A 56 6.23 2.82 1.97
CA ASP A 56 5.82 1.99 3.11
C ASP A 56 6.56 2.46 4.38
N PRO A 57 5.87 2.64 5.51
CA PRO A 57 6.47 3.11 6.76
C PRO A 57 7.74 2.36 7.18
N GLN A 58 7.81 1.04 6.91
CA GLN A 58 8.94 0.21 7.32
C GLN A 58 10.16 0.34 6.40
N TYR A 59 9.94 0.76 5.16
CA TYR A 59 10.97 0.74 4.11
C TYR A 59 11.32 2.12 3.60
N ILE A 60 10.54 3.15 3.92
CA ILE A 60 10.74 4.54 3.46
C ILE A 60 12.08 5.15 3.85
N ARG A 61 12.81 4.58 4.82
CA ARG A 61 14.18 4.98 5.19
C ARG A 61 15.27 4.36 4.34
N ARG A 62 14.98 3.30 3.57
CA ARG A 62 16.00 2.56 2.83
C ARG A 62 16.59 3.42 1.71
N GLU A 63 17.80 3.11 1.31
CA GLU A 63 18.36 3.67 0.08
C GLU A 63 17.69 2.99 -1.11
N PHE A 64 17.34 3.79 -2.10
CA PHE A 64 16.69 3.36 -3.34
C PHE A 64 17.59 3.68 -4.52
N THR A 65 17.48 2.87 -5.57
CA THR A 65 18.24 3.10 -6.80
C THR A 65 17.65 4.25 -7.62
N ALA A 66 18.42 4.77 -8.56
CA ALA A 66 17.93 5.78 -9.50
C ALA A 66 16.74 5.29 -10.35
N GLU A 67 16.68 3.98 -10.61
CA GLU A 67 15.57 3.35 -11.33
C GLU A 67 14.29 3.38 -10.49
N GLU A 68 14.36 2.98 -9.21
CA GLU A 68 13.23 3.00 -8.28
C GLU A 68 12.71 4.43 -8.05
N GLU A 69 13.62 5.39 -7.90
CA GLU A 69 13.30 6.82 -7.81
C GLU A 69 12.60 7.34 -9.07
N GLY A 70 13.02 6.88 -10.26
CA GLY A 70 12.36 7.17 -11.53
C GLY A 70 10.94 6.62 -11.59
N GLU A 71 10.74 5.38 -11.12
CA GLU A 71 9.43 4.72 -11.06
C GLU A 71 8.46 5.45 -10.13
N LEU A 72 8.90 5.84 -8.94
CA LEU A 72 8.09 6.61 -7.99
C LEU A 72 7.62 7.92 -8.60
N ARG A 73 8.50 8.66 -9.27
CA ARG A 73 8.18 9.94 -9.92
C ARG A 73 7.16 9.76 -11.04
N GLU A 74 7.29 8.72 -11.87
CA GLU A 74 6.30 8.43 -12.89
C GLU A 74 4.93 8.06 -12.30
N ILE A 75 4.89 7.37 -11.16
CA ILE A 75 3.63 7.10 -10.43
C ILE A 75 3.03 8.39 -9.87
N MET A 76 3.83 9.23 -9.20
CA MET A 76 3.37 10.53 -8.68
C MET A 76 2.79 11.41 -9.81
N LYS A 77 3.46 11.45 -10.97
CA LYS A 77 3.01 12.20 -12.15
C LYS A 77 1.66 11.70 -12.66
N LYS A 78 1.44 10.38 -12.69
CA LYS A 78 0.15 9.79 -13.06
C LYS A 78 -0.95 10.13 -12.05
N LEU A 79 -0.64 10.07 -10.75
CA LEU A 79 -1.58 10.42 -9.69
C LEU A 79 -1.97 11.90 -9.71
N ALA A 80 -1.01 12.80 -9.94
CA ALA A 80 -1.27 14.23 -10.07
C ALA A 80 -2.23 14.57 -11.23
N ARG A 81 -2.17 13.84 -12.36
CA ARG A 81 -3.14 14.02 -13.46
C ARG A 81 -4.58 13.64 -13.08
N ALA A 82 -4.76 12.80 -12.08
CA ALA A 82 -6.07 12.32 -11.65
C ALA A 82 -6.75 13.25 -10.63
N HIS A 83 -6.05 14.25 -10.10
CA HIS A 83 -6.59 15.10 -9.03
C HIS A 83 -6.12 16.56 -9.15
N PRO A 84 -7.04 17.55 -9.20
CA PRO A 84 -6.68 18.94 -9.47
C PRO A 84 -5.93 19.63 -8.32
N THR A 85 -6.09 19.14 -7.08
CA THR A 85 -5.51 19.76 -5.87
C THR A 85 -4.04 19.43 -5.63
N PHE A 86 -3.57 18.25 -6.04
CA PHE A 86 -2.24 17.76 -5.71
C PHE A 86 -1.35 17.77 -6.94
N THR A 87 -0.17 18.41 -6.85
CA THR A 87 0.70 18.61 -8.00
C THR A 87 1.91 17.70 -7.94
N HIS A 88 2.40 17.29 -9.11
CA HIS A 88 3.59 16.44 -9.20
C HIS A 88 4.83 17.12 -8.61
N GLU A 89 4.98 18.43 -8.77
CA GLU A 89 6.09 19.23 -8.25
C GLU A 89 6.09 19.21 -6.71
N ASN A 90 4.94 19.49 -6.09
CA ASN A 90 4.80 19.45 -4.63
C ASN A 90 5.03 18.04 -4.08
N MET A 91 4.54 16.99 -4.75
CA MET A 91 4.78 15.61 -4.32
C MET A 91 6.28 15.28 -4.25
N ILE A 92 7.04 15.68 -5.28
CA ILE A 92 8.48 15.46 -5.34
C ILE A 92 9.22 16.28 -4.27
N GLU A 93 8.90 17.56 -4.15
CA GLU A 93 9.53 18.44 -3.17
C GLU A 93 9.30 17.90 -1.75
N GLN A 94 8.05 17.61 -1.43
CA GLN A 94 7.66 17.09 -0.12
C GLN A 94 8.29 15.73 0.17
N TYR A 95 8.40 14.84 -0.83
CA TYR A 95 9.14 13.59 -0.68
C TYR A 95 10.61 13.83 -0.32
N GLY A 96 11.28 14.76 -1.01
CA GLY A 96 12.66 15.13 -0.71
C GLY A 96 12.83 15.71 0.70
N LEU A 97 11.91 16.59 1.12
CA LEU A 97 11.92 17.18 2.47
C LEU A 97 11.68 16.13 3.54
N ALA A 98 10.71 15.23 3.35
CA ALA A 98 10.43 14.13 4.27
C ALA A 98 11.64 13.19 4.41
N ARG A 99 12.26 12.82 3.28
CA ARG A 99 13.50 12.04 3.26
C ARG A 99 14.64 12.74 4.01
N THR A 100 14.75 14.06 3.87
CA THR A 100 15.76 14.85 4.60
C THR A 100 15.50 14.85 6.10
N GLU A 101 14.25 15.07 6.56
CA GLU A 101 13.92 14.98 8.00
C GLU A 101 14.20 13.57 8.56
N MET A 102 13.88 12.52 7.80
CA MET A 102 14.14 11.12 8.19
C MET A 102 15.64 10.80 8.25
N PHE A 103 16.45 11.35 7.34
CA PHE A 103 17.89 11.12 7.30
C PHE A 103 18.63 11.91 8.38
N CYS A 104 18.21 13.17 8.62
CA CYS A 104 18.77 14.01 9.67
C CYS A 104 18.24 13.67 11.08
N GLU A 105 17.31 12.71 11.19
CA GLU A 105 16.68 12.28 12.44
C GLU A 105 16.07 13.45 13.22
N THR A 106 15.35 14.32 12.52
CA THR A 106 14.72 15.51 13.11
C THR A 106 13.23 15.33 13.33
N GLY A 107 12.66 16.17 14.19
CA GLY A 107 11.22 16.17 14.46
C GLY A 107 10.74 14.84 15.05
N GLU A 108 9.79 14.19 14.38
CA GLU A 108 9.18 12.93 14.83
C GLU A 108 9.96 11.68 14.34
N PHE A 109 10.97 11.87 13.48
CA PHE A 109 11.67 10.79 12.77
C PHE A 109 13.04 10.41 13.36
N VAL A 110 13.24 10.63 14.65
CA VAL A 110 14.43 10.19 15.41
C VAL A 110 14.53 8.66 15.42
N GLU A 111 15.73 8.06 15.51
CA GLU A 111 15.97 6.60 15.39
C GLU A 111 15.01 5.71 16.21
N ASP A 112 14.77 6.06 17.48
CA ASP A 112 13.83 5.37 18.39
C ASP A 112 12.47 6.10 18.55
N GLY A 113 12.16 6.96 17.59
CA GLY A 113 10.96 7.79 17.55
C GLY A 113 9.66 6.99 17.46
N ALA A 114 8.56 7.62 17.87
CA ALA A 114 7.22 7.03 17.79
C ALA A 114 6.86 6.63 16.35
N ALA A 115 7.31 7.39 15.34
CA ALA A 115 7.08 7.09 13.93
C ALA A 115 7.58 5.69 13.55
N TRP A 116 8.77 5.29 13.98
CA TRP A 116 9.34 3.98 13.60
C TRP A 116 8.76 2.82 14.39
N ARG A 117 8.47 3.03 15.67
CA ARG A 117 7.72 2.03 16.46
C ARG A 117 6.35 1.78 15.84
N ALA A 118 5.66 2.84 15.43
CA ALA A 118 4.36 2.77 14.78
C ALA A 118 4.39 2.18 13.36
N ALA A 119 5.52 2.23 12.64
CA ALA A 119 5.64 1.70 11.29
C ALA A 119 5.41 0.17 11.22
N THR A 120 5.66 -0.53 12.31
CA THR A 120 5.46 -1.99 12.39
C THR A 120 4.05 -2.38 12.83
N THR A 121 3.43 -1.55 13.67
CA THR A 121 2.14 -1.84 14.32
C THR A 121 0.95 -1.25 13.58
N LEU A 122 1.09 -0.06 12.99
CA LEU A 122 0.00 0.59 12.26
C LEU A 122 -0.08 0.11 10.82
N ASN A 123 -1.30 0.21 10.25
CA ASN A 123 -1.45 0.09 8.82
C ASN A 123 -0.78 1.29 8.10
N PRO A 124 -0.29 1.12 6.86
CA PRO A 124 0.42 2.17 6.14
C PRO A 124 -0.38 3.47 5.94
N VAL A 125 -1.71 3.36 5.78
CA VAL A 125 -2.58 4.52 5.54
C VAL A 125 -2.70 5.38 6.79
N THR A 126 -2.92 4.77 7.94
CA THR A 126 -2.99 5.45 9.25
C THR A 126 -1.63 6.02 9.62
N TRP A 127 -0.54 5.29 9.39
CA TRP A 127 0.80 5.81 9.62
C TRP A 127 1.07 7.08 8.80
N ALA A 128 0.76 7.04 7.49
CA ALA A 128 0.91 8.20 6.62
C ALA A 128 0.02 9.37 7.06
N GLN A 129 -1.20 9.08 7.54
CA GLN A 129 -2.11 10.10 8.06
C GLN A 129 -1.52 10.84 9.27
N ILE A 130 -0.85 10.12 10.16
CA ILE A 130 -0.30 10.66 11.41
C ILE A 130 1.02 11.37 11.14
N TYR A 131 2.00 10.68 10.56
CA TYR A 131 3.39 11.16 10.54
C TYR A 131 3.75 11.97 9.29
N LEU A 132 2.97 11.89 8.21
CA LEU A 132 3.19 12.71 7.01
C LEU A 132 2.29 13.95 6.96
N TYR A 133 1.65 14.33 8.07
CA TYR A 133 0.67 15.42 8.13
C TYR A 133 1.18 16.78 7.62
N LYS A 134 2.50 17.05 7.79
CA LYS A 134 3.15 18.27 7.29
C LYS A 134 3.18 18.34 5.75
N TRP A 135 3.22 17.17 5.10
CA TRP A 135 3.42 17.03 3.66
C TRP A 135 2.15 16.48 3.01
N LYS A 136 1.19 17.37 2.75
CA LYS A 136 -0.16 16.97 2.31
C LYS A 136 -0.19 16.20 0.98
N ASP A 137 0.61 16.61 0.00
CA ASP A 137 0.68 15.96 -1.32
C ASP A 137 1.33 14.59 -1.19
N LEU A 138 2.44 14.50 -0.43
CA LEU A 138 3.10 13.23 -0.16
C LEU A 138 2.20 12.29 0.65
N GLN A 139 1.54 12.79 1.68
CA GLN A 139 0.58 12.05 2.49
C GLN A 139 -0.54 11.48 1.62
N TRP A 140 -1.07 12.27 0.69
CA TRP A 140 -2.10 11.81 -0.22
C TRP A 140 -1.61 10.64 -1.09
N VAL A 141 -0.40 10.75 -1.66
CA VAL A 141 0.22 9.65 -2.44
C VAL A 141 0.45 8.41 -1.57
N ALA A 142 1.06 8.58 -0.39
CA ALA A 142 1.37 7.50 0.53
C ALA A 142 0.11 6.75 0.99
N LYS A 143 -0.98 7.47 1.30
CA LYS A 143 -2.28 6.85 1.64
C LYS A 143 -2.86 6.06 0.48
N ARG A 144 -2.78 6.57 -0.76
CA ARG A 144 -3.31 5.87 -1.94
C ARG A 144 -2.54 4.59 -2.22
N LEU A 145 -1.21 4.66 -2.20
CA LEU A 145 -0.35 3.50 -2.44
C LEU A 145 -0.40 2.50 -1.27
N GLY A 146 -0.47 2.99 -0.04
CA GLY A 146 -0.61 2.19 1.18
C GLY A 146 -1.94 1.45 1.26
N GLY A 147 -3.01 2.02 0.68
CA GLY A 147 -4.33 1.39 0.59
C GLY A 147 -4.46 0.30 -0.48
N LEU A 148 -3.46 0.11 -1.34
CA LEU A 148 -3.51 -0.91 -2.38
C LEU A 148 -3.33 -2.32 -1.80
N SER A 149 -4.32 -3.18 -2.04
CA SER A 149 -4.25 -4.61 -1.77
C SER A 149 -3.36 -5.31 -2.80
N ALA A 150 -2.48 -6.22 -2.35
CA ALA A 150 -1.71 -7.09 -3.24
C ALA A 150 -2.46 -8.37 -3.63
N SER A 151 -3.61 -8.64 -3.01
CA SER A 151 -4.41 -9.83 -3.24
C SER A 151 -5.39 -9.66 -4.41
N ALA A 152 -5.67 -10.74 -5.13
CA ALA A 152 -6.76 -10.80 -6.11
C ALA A 152 -8.15 -10.91 -5.46
N SER A 153 -8.26 -11.16 -4.16
CA SER A 153 -9.54 -11.39 -3.47
C SER A 153 -10.60 -10.30 -3.69
N PRO A 154 -10.29 -8.99 -3.67
CA PRO A 154 -11.27 -7.94 -4.02
C PRO A 154 -11.76 -8.03 -5.48
N CYS A 155 -10.88 -8.46 -6.39
CA CYS A 155 -11.23 -8.70 -7.79
C CYS A 155 -12.11 -9.95 -7.92
N GLU A 156 -11.78 -11.04 -7.22
CA GLU A 156 -12.60 -12.26 -7.18
C GLU A 156 -13.99 -11.99 -6.62
N HIS A 157 -14.11 -11.15 -5.59
CA HIS A 157 -15.38 -10.70 -5.07
C HIS A 157 -16.17 -9.89 -6.12
N SER A 158 -15.48 -8.98 -6.82
CA SER A 158 -16.08 -8.19 -7.90
C SER A 158 -16.57 -9.10 -9.05
N TRP A 159 -15.81 -10.14 -9.41
CA TRP A 159 -16.20 -11.14 -10.42
C TRP A 159 -17.36 -12.02 -9.96
N SER A 160 -17.44 -12.34 -8.66
CA SER A 160 -18.60 -13.05 -8.11
C SER A 160 -19.88 -12.22 -8.22
N ILE A 161 -19.81 -10.92 -7.90
CA ILE A 161 -20.92 -9.97 -8.07
C ILE A 161 -21.28 -9.85 -9.55
N GLU A 162 -20.29 -9.73 -10.42
CA GLU A 162 -20.50 -9.72 -11.87
C GLU A 162 -21.24 -10.96 -12.35
N GLY A 163 -20.83 -12.16 -11.91
CA GLY A 163 -21.51 -13.41 -12.23
C GLY A 163 -22.95 -13.48 -11.71
N TRP A 164 -23.22 -12.87 -10.56
CA TRP A 164 -24.59 -12.73 -10.04
C TRP A 164 -25.43 -11.78 -10.92
N ILE A 165 -24.91 -10.61 -11.26
CA ILE A 165 -25.57 -9.58 -12.07
C ILE A 165 -25.80 -10.08 -13.51
N HIS A 166 -24.77 -10.65 -14.11
CA HIS A 166 -24.72 -11.11 -15.51
C HIS A 166 -24.76 -12.64 -15.60
N SER A 167 -25.80 -13.22 -15.00
CA SER A 167 -26.08 -14.65 -15.08
C SER A 167 -26.56 -15.08 -16.48
N ALA A 168 -26.49 -16.38 -16.80
CA ALA A 168 -26.98 -16.93 -18.07
C ALA A 168 -28.46 -16.58 -18.38
N ARG A 169 -29.30 -16.39 -17.36
CA ARG A 169 -30.70 -15.97 -17.50
C ARG A 169 -30.88 -14.45 -17.66
N ARG A 170 -29.87 -13.65 -17.30
CA ARG A 170 -29.87 -12.16 -17.31
C ARG A 170 -28.70 -11.60 -18.13
N ASN A 171 -28.40 -12.20 -19.28
CA ASN A 171 -27.23 -11.89 -20.12
C ASN A 171 -27.48 -10.83 -21.21
N ARG A 172 -28.62 -10.13 -21.19
CA ARG A 172 -28.98 -9.12 -22.21
C ARG A 172 -28.36 -7.74 -21.94
N MET A 173 -27.54 -7.61 -20.91
CA MET A 173 -26.95 -6.34 -20.52
C MET A 173 -25.61 -6.14 -21.21
N GLN A 174 -25.36 -4.91 -21.67
CA GLN A 174 -24.07 -4.52 -22.22
C GLN A 174 -23.00 -4.55 -21.11
N GLN A 175 -21.78 -4.94 -21.46
CA GLN A 175 -20.67 -5.05 -20.50
C GLN A 175 -20.45 -3.78 -19.67
N SER A 176 -20.53 -2.61 -20.32
CA SER A 176 -20.41 -1.30 -19.64
C SER A 176 -21.47 -1.08 -18.56
N ARG A 177 -22.71 -1.58 -18.76
CA ARG A 177 -23.76 -1.51 -17.74
C ARG A 177 -23.49 -2.46 -16.59
N VAL A 178 -22.95 -3.65 -16.89
CA VAL A 178 -22.55 -4.61 -15.86
C VAL A 178 -21.45 -4.03 -14.97
N GLU A 179 -20.40 -3.47 -15.56
CA GLU A 179 -19.33 -2.79 -14.83
C GLU A 179 -19.85 -1.65 -13.94
N HIS A 180 -20.76 -0.83 -14.46
CA HIS A 180 -21.39 0.23 -13.67
C HIS A 180 -22.20 -0.31 -12.49
N MET A 181 -22.95 -1.41 -12.66
CA MET A 181 -23.70 -2.01 -11.57
C MET A 181 -22.80 -2.68 -10.53
N VAL A 182 -21.72 -3.35 -10.94
CA VAL A 182 -20.73 -3.90 -10.00
C VAL A 182 -20.13 -2.77 -9.18
N ARG A 183 -19.71 -1.66 -9.82
CA ARG A 183 -19.20 -0.47 -9.11
C ARG A 183 -20.25 0.11 -8.16
N PHE A 184 -21.50 0.24 -8.61
CA PHE A 184 -22.59 0.77 -7.79
C PHE A 184 -22.84 -0.11 -6.55
N HIS A 185 -22.90 -1.43 -6.73
CA HIS A 185 -23.04 -2.39 -5.65
C HIS A 185 -21.89 -2.25 -4.63
N SER A 186 -20.64 -2.25 -5.11
CA SER A 186 -19.47 -2.09 -4.24
C SER A 186 -19.49 -0.76 -3.48
N ASN A 187 -19.86 0.34 -4.16
CA ASN A 187 -19.97 1.64 -3.51
C ASN A 187 -21.06 1.68 -2.43
N LEU A 188 -22.22 1.04 -2.65
CA LEU A 188 -23.27 0.95 -1.63
C LEU A 188 -22.83 0.17 -0.39
N VAL A 189 -22.12 -0.94 -0.59
CA VAL A 189 -21.56 -1.73 0.52
C VAL A 189 -20.54 -0.90 1.30
N LEU A 190 -19.65 -0.19 0.60
CA LEU A 190 -18.66 0.68 1.22
C LEU A 190 -19.29 1.87 1.95
N GLU A 191 -20.32 2.49 1.39
CA GLU A 191 -21.03 3.60 2.03
C GLU A 191 -21.71 3.15 3.31
N LYS A 192 -22.35 1.97 3.29
CA LYS A 192 -22.95 1.37 4.48
C LYS A 192 -21.89 1.08 5.54
N ALA A 193 -20.78 0.46 5.16
CA ALA A 193 -19.69 0.17 6.08
C ALA A 193 -19.04 1.44 6.65
N ALA A 194 -18.93 2.51 5.84
CA ALA A 194 -18.42 3.80 6.29
C ALA A 194 -19.35 4.46 7.31
N LYS A 195 -20.67 4.46 7.05
CA LYS A 195 -21.69 4.95 8.00
C LYS A 195 -21.69 4.14 9.30
N GLU A 196 -21.67 2.82 9.20
CA GLU A 196 -21.56 1.95 10.37
C GLU A 196 -20.27 2.21 11.15
N TRP A 197 -19.16 2.50 10.48
CA TRP A 197 -17.92 2.89 11.15
C TRP A 197 -18.06 4.26 11.83
N GLU A 198 -18.64 5.27 11.18
CA GLU A 198 -18.89 6.59 11.78
C GLU A 198 -19.82 6.51 13.01
N ASP A 199 -20.89 5.72 12.92
CA ASP A 199 -21.88 5.54 13.99
C ASP A 199 -21.32 4.75 15.19
N ASN A 200 -20.36 3.85 14.96
CA ASN A 200 -19.75 2.99 15.99
C ASN A 200 -18.31 3.39 16.37
N ALA A 201 -17.77 4.47 15.78
CA ALA A 201 -16.46 5.01 16.14
C ALA A 201 -16.57 5.72 17.49
N PHE A 202 -16.57 4.94 18.58
CA PHE A 202 -16.30 5.49 19.90
C PHE A 202 -14.90 6.12 19.89
N LEU A 203 -14.84 7.41 20.22
CA LEU A 203 -13.57 8.05 20.56
C LEU A 203 -12.99 7.28 21.74
N TRP A 204 -11.76 6.81 21.61
CA TRP A 204 -11.00 6.03 22.60
C TRP A 204 -10.91 6.69 24.00
N GLU A 205 -11.42 7.91 24.18
CA GLU A 205 -11.42 8.67 25.42
C GLU A 205 -12.56 8.28 26.38
N ASP A 206 -13.68 7.74 25.90
CA ASP A 206 -14.85 7.46 26.75
C ASP A 206 -14.76 6.12 27.54
N GLU A 207 -13.93 5.15 27.10
CA GLU A 207 -13.75 3.88 27.83
C GLU A 207 -12.75 3.97 29.00
N MET A 208 -12.00 5.08 29.15
CA MET A 208 -11.00 5.26 30.21
C MET A 208 -11.44 6.17 31.36
N ALA A 209 -12.71 6.57 31.43
CA ALA A 209 -13.27 7.22 32.60
C ALA A 209 -13.40 6.21 33.76
N ILE A 210 -12.32 6.05 34.53
CA ILE A 210 -12.34 5.35 35.82
C ILE A 210 -13.22 6.18 36.76
N SER A 211 -14.33 5.61 37.23
CA SER A 211 -15.16 6.26 38.25
C SER A 211 -14.33 6.52 39.50
N ASP A 212 -14.43 7.73 40.07
CA ASP A 212 -13.79 8.05 41.34
C ASP A 212 -14.19 7.01 42.42
N PRO A 213 -13.23 6.57 43.26
CA PRO A 213 -13.53 5.62 44.32
C PRO A 213 -14.58 6.22 45.27
N ALA A 214 -15.58 5.40 45.64
CA ALA A 214 -16.63 5.82 46.56
C ALA A 214 -16.04 6.29 47.91
N GLU A 215 -16.51 7.45 48.39
CA GLU A 215 -16.16 8.03 49.70
C GLU A 215 -16.45 7.10 50.88
#